data_AF-A0A2V6BA42-F1
#
_entry.id   AF-A0A2V6BA42-F1
#
_cell.length_a   1.000
_cell.length_b   1.000
_cell.length_c   1.000
_cell.angle_alpha   90.00
_cell.angle_beta   90.00
_cell.angle_gamma   90.00
#
_symmetry.space_group_name_H-M   'P 1'
#
loop_
_entity.id
_entity.type
_entity.pdbx_description
1 polymer ?
#
loop_
_entity_poly.entity_id
_entity_poly.type
_entity_poly.pdbx_seq_one_letter_code
_entity_poly.pdbx_strand_id
1 'polypeptide(L)' 'AVQQAAKAEAKGGTIVRWEKEGANFEAVIEKNGKQMGVEMDANGKVLSKHNEAKEHKEKGEKY' A
#
# COMPACT_ATOMS: atom_id res chain seq x y z
N ALA A 1 7.27 12.70 3.73
CA ALA A 1 5.93 12.58 4.33
C ALA A 1 5.32 11.19 4.13
N VAL A 2 5.32 10.67 2.90
CA VAL A 2 4.87 9.30 2.53
C VAL A 2 5.35 8.19 3.48
N GLN A 3 6.65 8.10 3.76
CA GLN A 3 7.18 7.07 4.67
C GLN A 3 6.64 7.18 6.10
N GLN A 4 6.38 8.39 6.59
CA GLN A 4 5.81 8.62 7.92
C GLN A 4 4.35 8.16 7.97
N ALA A 5 3.58 8.48 6.92
CA ALA A 5 2.20 8.05 6.78
C ALA A 5 2.10 6.52 6.68
N ALA A 6 2.92 5.88 5.85
CA ALA A 6 2.97 4.42 5.80
C ALA A 6 3.39 3.79 7.12
N LYS A 7 4.33 4.38 7.86
CA LYS A 7 4.69 3.89 9.21
C LYS A 7 3.53 4.02 10.21
N ALA A 8 2.72 5.07 10.10
CA ALA A 8 1.52 5.24 10.91
C ALA A 8 0.46 4.19 10.58
N GLU A 9 0.29 3.88 9.29
CA GLU A 9 -0.62 2.84 8.80
C GLU A 9 -0.11 1.42 9.11
N ALA A 10 1.21 1.23 9.08
CA ALA A 10 1.86 -0.02 9.42
C ALA A 10 1.89 -0.29 10.93
N LYS A 11 1.12 0.43 11.75
CA LYS A 11 1.05 0.15 13.19
C LYS A 11 0.56 -1.28 13.44
N GLY A 12 1.47 -2.10 13.97
CA GLY A 12 1.27 -3.53 14.20
C GLY A 12 1.41 -4.39 12.94
N GLY A 13 2.06 -3.87 11.90
CA GLY A 13 2.51 -4.59 10.70
C GLY A 13 3.88 -4.08 10.27
N THR A 14 4.36 -4.55 9.12
CA THR A 14 5.65 -4.19 8.55
C THR A 14 5.47 -3.75 7.11
N ILE A 15 6.07 -2.64 6.72
CA ILE A 15 6.10 -2.24 5.30
C ILE A 15 7.07 -3.19 4.59
N VAL A 16 6.54 -4.05 3.72
CA VAL A 16 7.31 -5.09 3.01
C VAL A 16 7.67 -4.69 1.58
N ARG A 17 6.94 -3.74 0.99
CA ARG A 17 7.20 -3.24 -0.36
C ARG A 17 6.74 -1.79 -0.52
N TRP A 18 7.39 -1.10 -1.43
CA TRP A 18 7.01 0.23 -1.89
C TRP A 18 6.83 0.19 -3.41
N GLU A 19 5.69 0.66 -3.89
CA GLU A 19 5.40 0.79 -5.31
C GLU A 19 5.17 2.27 -5.64
N LYS A 20 5.49 2.65 -6.88
CA LYS A 20 5.31 4.02 -7.35
C LYS A 20 4.43 4.00 -8.60
N GLU A 21 3.17 4.40 -8.43
CA GLU A 21 2.20 4.51 -9.51
C GLU A 21 2.10 5.97 -9.96
N GLY A 22 2.78 6.31 -11.06
CA GLY A 22 2.79 7.68 -11.58
C GLY A 22 3.33 8.70 -10.58
N ALA A 23 2.45 9.59 -10.10
CA ALA A 23 2.75 10.62 -9.10
C ALA A 23 2.50 10.15 -7.65
N ASN A 24 1.87 8.99 -7.46
CA ASN A 24 1.51 8.42 -6.18
C ASN A 24 2.51 7.33 -5.76
N PHE A 25 2.44 6.99 -4.48
CA PHE A 25 3.24 5.96 -3.84
C PHE A 25 2.33 5.00 -3.11
N GLU A 26 2.53 3.71 -3.29
CA GLU A 26 1.84 2.68 -2.55
C GLU A 26 2.80 1.99 -1.58
N ALA A 27 2.39 1.88 -0.32
CA ALA A 27 3.09 1.10 0.68
C ALA A 27 2.35 -0.21 0.91
N VAL A 28 3.03 -1.34 0.69
CA VAL A 28 2.50 -2.66 1.01
C VAL A 28 2.88 -3.01 2.43
N ILE A 29 1.87 -3.14 3.27
CA ILE A 29 2.01 -3.43 4.69
C ILE A 29 1.57 -4.86 4.94
N GLU A 30 2.48 -5.69 5.42
CA GLU A 30 2.16 -7.03 5.89
C GLU A 30 1.80 -7.00 7.37
N LYS A 31 0.64 -7.57 7.70
CA LYS A 31 0.16 -7.74 9.07
C LYS A 31 -0.50 -9.10 9.21
N ASN A 32 0.07 -9.95 10.08
CA ASN A 32 -0.42 -11.31 10.34
C ASN A 32 -0.58 -12.15 9.05
N GLY A 33 0.39 -12.06 8.13
CA GLY A 33 0.36 -12.80 6.86
C GLY A 33 -0.65 -12.27 5.83
N LYS A 34 -1.25 -11.10 6.07
CA LYS A 34 -2.10 -10.39 5.09
C LYS A 34 -1.40 -9.11 4.66
N GLN A 35 -1.33 -8.88 3.35
CA GLN A 35 -0.75 -7.67 2.78
C GLN A 35 -1.84 -6.65 2.47
N MET A 36 -1.56 -5.39 2.76
CA MET A 36 -2.46 -4.26 2.53
C MET A 36 -1.72 -3.16 1.79
N GLY A 37 -2.18 -2.80 0.60
CA GLY A 37 -1.69 -1.67 -0.17
C GLY A 37 -2.27 -0.38 0.39
N VAL A 38 -1.42 0.61 0.64
CA VAL A 38 -1.79 1.95 1.10
C VAL A 38 -1.26 2.96 0.09
N GLU A 39 -2.15 3.47 -0.76
CA GLU A 39 -1.84 4.48 -1.75
C GLU A 39 -1.81 5.87 -1.09
N MET A 40 -0.76 6.64 -1.38
CA MET A 40 -0.55 7.99 -0.88
C MET A 40 -0.02 8.91 -1.97
N ASP A 41 -0.40 10.19 -1.92
CA ASP A 41 0.25 11.21 -2.75
C ASP A 41 1.64 11.58 -2.21
N ALA A 42 2.43 12.36 -2.96
CA ALA A 42 3.79 12.75 -2.60
C ALA A 42 3.93 13.48 -1.24
N ASN A 43 2.86 14.08 -0.73
CA ASN A 43 2.75 14.70 0.59
C ASN A 43 2.39 13.70 1.70
N GLY A 44 2.27 12.41 1.39
CA GLY A 44 1.92 11.35 2.35
C GLY A 44 0.46 11.38 2.79
N LYS A 45 -0.42 12.08 2.08
CA LYS A 45 -1.86 11.95 2.30
C LYS A 45 -2.30 10.62 1.72
N VAL A 46 -2.94 9.80 2.55
CA VAL A 46 -3.52 8.53 2.10
C VAL A 46 -4.70 8.81 1.17
N LEU A 47 -4.63 8.27 -0.04
CA LEU A 47 -5.67 8.34 -1.06
C LEU A 47 -6.59 7.13 -0.97
N SER A 48 -6.01 5.94 -0.82
CA SER A 48 -6.76 4.67 -0.74
C SER A 48 -6.02 3.60 0.07
N LYS A 49 -6.77 2.61 0.56
CA LYS A 49 -6.25 1.42 1.24
C LYS A 49 -7.00 0.20 0.75
N HIS A 50 -6.30 -0.84 0.33
CA HIS A 50 -6.92 -2.06 -0.16
C HIS A 50 -6.14 -3.29 0.28
N ASN A 51 -6.80 -4.44 0.30
CA ASN A 51 -6.14 -5.70 0.61
C ASN A 51 -5.51 -6.25 -0.68
N GLU A 52 -4.17 -6.21 -0.75
CA GLU A 52 -3.39 -6.68 -1.89
C GLU A 52 -3.70 -8.13 -2.26
N ALA A 53 -4.00 -8.98 -1.27
CA ALA A 53 -4.33 -10.39 -1.53
C ALA A 53 -5.62 -10.60 -2.36
N LYS A 54 -6.49 -9.58 -2.41
CA LYS A 54 -7.68 -9.58 -3.27
C LYS A 54 -7.44 -8.87 -4.60
N GLU A 55 -6.76 -7.72 -4.60
CA GLU A 55 -6.51 -6.97 -5.83
C GLU A 55 -5.56 -7.67 -6.80
N HIS A 56 -4.58 -8.44 -6.32
CA HIS A 56 -3.71 -9.22 -7.21
C HIS A 56 -4.46 -10.31 -7.99
N LYS A 57 -5.66 -10.73 -7.52
CA LYS A 57 -6.55 -11.60 -8.29
C LYS A 57 -7.37 -10.82 -9.32
N GLU A 58 -7.82 -9.60 -9.01
CA GLU A 58 -8.66 -8.80 -9.91
C GLU A 58 -7.87 -8.04 -10.98
N LYS A 59 -6.65 -7.57 -10.69
CA LYS A 59 -5.78 -6.91 -11.68
C LYS A 59 -5.02 -7.90 -12.57
N GLY A 60 -4.98 -9.19 -12.21
CA GLY A 60 -4.42 -10.27 -13.04
C GLY A 60 -5.29 -10.67 -14.24
N GLU A 61 -6.54 -10.19 -14.32
CA GLU A 61 -7.47 -10.45 -15.43
C GLU A 61 -7.55 -9.27 -16.42
N LYS A 62 -6.44 -8.53 -16.62
CA LYS A 62 -6.31 -7.62 -17.76
C LYS A 62 -5.20 -8.11 -18.69
N TYR A 63 -5.64 -8.98 -19.61
CA TYR A 63 -5.03 -9.41 -20.89
C TYR A 63 -3.99 -10.54 -20.85
#